data_AF-A0A068SQP5-F1
#
_entry.id   AF-A0A068SQP5-F1
#
_cell.length_a   1.000
_cell.length_b   1.000
_cell.length_c   1.000
_cell.angle_alpha   90.00
_cell.angle_beta   90.00
_cell.angle_gamma   90.00
#
_symmetry.space_group_name_H-M   'P 1'
#
loop_
_entity.id
_entity.type
_entity.pdbx_description
1 polymer ?
#
loop_
_entity_poly.entity_id
_entity_poly.type
_entity_poly.pdbx_seq_one_letter_code
_entity_poly.pdbx_strand_id
1 'polypeptide(L)'
;MRQRGLRTGQAVRFLACFVRECGFRLRKDALLYALIGFYSLGGLIFLGLTGTTEMISYQFYFDQWPAVFAVFLPLMAVIIDLSMLTLRFDRRRPLAYRRVFSARRVASLVSGVLLMMGLMVFQGTFTSIKNALPTLQGGFHYDKIQADIDAWIYFGLDPWRLLHAVAGYDVVLAIVEFNYSAAWFIICFGALFFALTSPAADDIRQRYMLLFLFVWVICGNVLAGMFLSAGPVFYGAVTGDHTRFAALTAFLAQSQWVNSAAHYQSYLWSLYEQGTSGFAGGISAFPSVHVGLTTLNAYFLAERSRGLGIVGFIYVGFIQLSSVYLGWHYAIDG
;
A
#
# COMPACT_ATOMS: atom_id res chain seq x y z
N MET A 1 -46.81 -1.92 -25.77
CA MET A 1 -46.28 -0.53 -25.61
C MET A 1 -46.13 -0.08 -24.15
N ARG A 2 -47.09 -0.31 -23.23
CA ARG A 2 -46.99 0.07 -21.79
C ARG A 2 -45.73 -0.41 -21.04
N GLN A 3 -45.29 -1.66 -21.25
CA GLN A 3 -44.09 -2.19 -20.59
C GLN A 3 -42.77 -1.55 -21.09
N ARG A 4 -42.70 -1.11 -22.36
CA ARG A 4 -41.52 -0.39 -22.88
C ARG A 4 -41.40 1.01 -22.24
N GLY A 5 -42.51 1.76 -22.15
CA GLY A 5 -42.52 3.09 -21.51
C GLY A 5 -42.16 3.08 -20.01
N LEU A 6 -42.59 2.05 -19.28
CA LEU A 6 -42.21 1.85 -17.87
C LEU A 6 -40.73 1.53 -17.68
N ARG A 7 -40.12 0.73 -18.59
CA ARG A 7 -38.68 0.43 -18.57
C ARG A 7 -37.84 1.65 -18.92
N THR A 8 -38.25 2.45 -19.90
CA THR A 8 -37.57 3.70 -20.26
C THR A 8 -37.61 4.71 -19.11
N GLY A 9 -38.75 4.86 -18.43
CA GLY A 9 -38.86 5.74 -17.25
C GLY A 9 -38.01 5.30 -16.06
N GLN A 10 -37.84 3.98 -15.84
CA GLN A 10 -36.96 3.46 -14.80
C GLN A 10 -35.47 3.66 -15.12
N ALA A 11 -35.07 3.45 -16.38
CA ALA A 11 -33.69 3.68 -16.82
C ALA A 11 -33.30 5.16 -16.71
N VAL A 12 -34.18 6.08 -17.12
CA VAL A 12 -33.94 7.53 -16.99
C VAL A 12 -33.82 7.94 -15.53
N ARG A 13 -34.67 7.42 -14.64
CA ARG A 13 -34.57 7.69 -13.18
C ARG A 13 -33.29 7.13 -12.58
N PHE A 14 -32.88 5.92 -13.00
CA PHE A 14 -31.62 5.33 -12.56
C PHE A 14 -30.43 6.20 -12.99
N LEU A 15 -30.38 6.60 -14.26
CA LEU A 15 -29.30 7.43 -14.80
C LEU A 15 -29.23 8.80 -14.11
N ALA A 16 -30.36 9.46 -13.92
CA ALA A 16 -30.42 10.75 -13.22
C ALA A 16 -29.93 10.62 -11.76
N CYS A 17 -30.34 9.55 -11.06
CA CYS A 17 -29.87 9.27 -9.72
C CYS A 17 -28.36 8.98 -9.71
N PHE A 18 -27.89 8.12 -10.61
CA PHE A 18 -26.47 7.77 -10.74
C PHE A 18 -25.59 9.00 -10.98
N VAL A 19 -25.94 9.84 -11.96
CA VAL A 19 -25.18 11.07 -12.26
C VAL A 19 -25.15 12.01 -11.05
N ARG A 20 -26.28 12.17 -10.35
CA ARG A 20 -26.36 13.00 -9.14
C ARG A 20 -25.49 12.45 -8.01
N GLU A 21 -25.56 11.14 -7.75
CA GLU A 21 -24.75 10.48 -6.71
C GLU A 21 -23.24 10.54 -7.03
N CYS A 22 -22.86 10.33 -8.29
CA CYS A 22 -21.48 10.51 -8.76
C CYS A 22 -21.00 11.94 -8.55
N GLY A 23 -21.78 12.93 -9.00
CA GLY A 23 -21.44 14.34 -8.84
C GLY A 23 -21.31 14.76 -7.38
N PHE A 24 -22.19 14.27 -6.50
CA PHE A 24 -22.12 14.51 -5.06
C PHE A 24 -20.83 13.92 -4.44
N ARG A 25 -20.48 12.67 -4.80
CA ARG A 25 -19.28 12.01 -4.31
C ARG A 25 -18.01 12.69 -4.81
N LEU A 26 -17.91 13.00 -6.09
CA LEU A 26 -16.76 13.70 -6.66
C LEU A 26 -16.55 15.08 -6.02
N ARG A 27 -17.64 15.81 -5.71
CA ARG A 27 -17.54 17.08 -4.97
C ARG A 27 -17.05 16.87 -3.53
N LYS A 28 -17.49 15.82 -2.85
CA LYS A 28 -16.97 15.45 -1.52
C LYS A 28 -15.48 15.07 -1.58
N ASP A 29 -15.07 14.40 -2.65
CA ASP A 29 -13.69 13.98 -2.88
C ASP A 29 -12.78 15.10 -3.43
N ALA A 30 -13.32 16.30 -3.69
CA ALA A 30 -12.56 17.40 -4.28
C ALA A 30 -11.30 17.76 -3.48
N LEU A 31 -11.37 17.74 -2.15
CA LEU A 31 -10.21 17.97 -1.29
C LEU A 31 -9.12 16.90 -1.52
N LEU A 32 -9.51 15.64 -1.67
CA LEU A 32 -8.55 14.54 -1.88
C LEU A 32 -7.85 14.68 -3.24
N TYR A 33 -8.59 15.01 -4.28
CA TYR A 33 -8.00 15.31 -5.60
C TYR A 33 -7.08 16.52 -5.56
N ALA A 34 -7.47 17.59 -4.84
CA ALA A 34 -6.63 18.77 -4.67
C ALA A 34 -5.33 18.44 -3.91
N LEU A 35 -5.40 17.63 -2.85
CA LEU A 35 -4.22 17.18 -2.11
C LEU A 35 -3.29 16.32 -2.97
N ILE A 36 -3.84 15.37 -3.72
CA ILE A 36 -3.07 14.56 -4.68
C ILE A 36 -2.40 15.47 -5.71
N GLY A 37 -3.14 16.42 -6.29
CA GLY A 37 -2.62 17.36 -7.28
C GLY A 37 -1.53 18.27 -6.72
N PHE A 38 -1.74 18.86 -5.54
CA PHE A 38 -0.77 19.72 -4.87
C PHE A 38 0.51 18.97 -4.51
N TYR A 39 0.38 17.78 -3.93
CA TYR A 39 1.52 16.93 -3.62
C TYR A 39 2.29 16.53 -4.89
N SER A 40 1.57 16.18 -5.96
CA SER A 40 2.19 15.79 -7.24
C SER A 40 2.93 16.96 -7.90
N LEU A 41 2.32 18.15 -7.91
CA LEU A 41 2.96 19.37 -8.41
C LEU A 41 4.18 19.73 -7.56
N GLY A 42 4.06 19.69 -6.24
CA GLY A 42 5.16 19.94 -5.31
C GLY A 42 6.32 18.97 -5.51
N GLY A 43 6.03 17.68 -5.70
CA GLY A 43 7.04 16.68 -5.99
C GLY A 43 7.74 16.89 -7.35
N LEU A 44 6.99 17.24 -8.40
CA LEU A 44 7.59 17.59 -9.70
C LEU A 44 8.47 18.83 -9.63
N ILE A 45 8.03 19.87 -8.91
CA ILE A 45 8.83 21.07 -8.68
C ILE A 45 10.09 20.71 -7.90
N PHE A 46 9.96 19.92 -6.83
CA PHE A 46 11.09 19.45 -6.05
C PHE A 46 12.12 18.75 -6.92
N LEU A 47 11.72 17.73 -7.70
CA LEU A 47 12.62 17.00 -8.60
C LEU A 47 13.27 17.90 -9.66
N GLY A 48 12.52 18.88 -10.18
CA GLY A 48 13.06 19.86 -11.12
C GLY A 48 14.10 20.80 -10.49
N LEU A 49 13.86 21.28 -9.28
CA LEU A 49 14.78 22.16 -8.55
C LEU A 49 16.04 21.42 -8.07
N THR A 50 15.92 20.14 -7.76
CA THR A 50 17.04 19.31 -7.32
C THR A 50 17.80 18.64 -8.45
N GLY A 51 17.32 18.77 -9.69
CA GLY A 51 17.95 18.18 -10.87
C GLY A 51 17.86 16.65 -10.94
N THR A 52 16.85 16.05 -10.31
CA THR A 52 16.64 14.59 -10.23
C THR A 52 15.42 14.13 -11.03
N THR A 53 15.21 14.69 -12.22
CA THR A 53 14.02 14.41 -13.05
C THR A 53 14.05 13.02 -13.70
N GLU A 54 15.22 12.40 -13.80
CA GLU A 54 15.41 11.00 -14.20
C GLU A 54 14.76 10.00 -13.23
N MET A 55 14.51 10.42 -11.99
CA MET A 55 13.83 9.60 -10.96
C MET A 55 12.31 9.56 -11.13
N ILE A 56 11.75 10.30 -12.09
CA ILE A 56 10.31 10.37 -12.34
C ILE A 56 9.75 8.99 -12.73
N SER A 57 8.75 8.53 -11.96
CA SER A 57 8.30 7.12 -11.96
C SER A 57 6.83 6.92 -12.38
N TYR A 58 6.13 7.93 -12.93
CA TYR A 58 4.69 7.82 -13.22
C TYR A 58 4.34 6.68 -14.18
N GLN A 59 5.15 6.49 -15.22
CA GLN A 59 4.86 5.53 -16.30
C GLN A 59 4.62 4.11 -15.76
N PHE A 60 5.45 3.66 -14.80
CA PHE A 60 5.33 2.34 -14.18
C PHE A 60 3.96 2.11 -13.52
N TYR A 61 3.40 3.15 -12.92
CA TYR A 61 2.07 3.07 -12.30
C TYR A 61 0.97 3.09 -13.35
N PHE A 62 1.09 3.93 -14.38
CA PHE A 62 0.16 3.97 -15.52
C PHE A 62 0.10 2.66 -16.31
N ASP A 63 1.17 1.89 -16.35
CA ASP A 63 1.19 0.59 -17.04
C ASP A 63 0.54 -0.52 -16.22
N GLN A 64 0.76 -0.56 -14.90
CA GLN A 64 0.35 -1.71 -14.08
C GLN A 64 -0.99 -1.51 -13.36
N TRP A 65 -1.24 -0.33 -12.80
CA TRP A 65 -2.36 -0.12 -11.88
C TRP A 65 -3.75 -0.06 -12.53
N PRO A 66 -3.95 0.38 -13.79
CA PRO A 66 -5.28 0.31 -14.41
C PRO A 66 -5.83 -1.11 -14.48
N ALA A 67 -4.97 -2.09 -14.82
CA ALA A 67 -5.38 -3.49 -14.87
C ALA A 67 -5.88 -3.99 -13.50
N VAL A 68 -5.21 -3.59 -12.42
CA VAL A 68 -5.59 -3.99 -11.06
C VAL A 68 -6.83 -3.23 -10.57
N PHE A 69 -6.82 -1.89 -10.64
CA PHE A 69 -7.80 -1.05 -9.96
C PHE A 69 -9.02 -0.67 -10.80
N ALA A 70 -8.89 -0.60 -12.13
CA ALA A 70 -10.02 -0.31 -13.01
C ALA A 70 -10.68 -1.59 -13.56
N VAL A 71 -9.98 -2.72 -13.56
CA VAL A 71 -10.49 -3.98 -14.12
C VAL A 71 -10.61 -5.09 -13.07
N PHE A 72 -9.50 -5.58 -12.52
CA PHE A 72 -9.50 -6.77 -11.67
C PHE A 72 -10.30 -6.60 -10.38
N LEU A 73 -10.03 -5.56 -9.57
CA LEU A 73 -10.75 -5.35 -8.32
C LEU A 73 -12.24 -5.04 -8.51
N PRO A 74 -12.66 -4.18 -9.46
CA PRO A 74 -14.09 -3.99 -9.76
C PRO A 74 -14.77 -5.28 -10.23
N LEU A 75 -14.13 -6.07 -11.08
CA LEU A 75 -14.67 -7.36 -11.53
C LEU A 75 -14.84 -8.32 -10.34
N MET A 76 -13.82 -8.43 -9.49
CA MET A 76 -13.87 -9.26 -8.30
C MET A 76 -14.98 -8.79 -7.34
N ALA A 77 -15.15 -7.49 -7.15
CA ALA A 77 -16.22 -6.94 -6.33
C ALA A 77 -17.62 -7.30 -6.87
N VAL A 78 -17.81 -7.22 -8.20
CA VAL A 78 -19.06 -7.65 -8.84
C VAL A 78 -19.28 -9.15 -8.68
N ILE A 79 -18.24 -9.97 -8.85
CA ILE A 79 -18.32 -11.43 -8.65
C ILE A 79 -18.70 -11.73 -7.20
N ILE A 80 -18.05 -11.12 -6.21
CA ILE A 80 -18.36 -11.31 -4.79
C ILE A 80 -19.80 -10.89 -4.50
N ASP A 81 -20.23 -9.72 -4.98
CA ASP A 81 -21.59 -9.25 -4.79
C ASP A 81 -22.62 -10.23 -5.41
N LEU A 82 -22.33 -10.79 -6.60
CA LEU A 82 -23.16 -11.80 -7.26
C LEU A 82 -23.15 -13.16 -6.52
N SER A 83 -22.00 -13.62 -6.05
CA SER A 83 -21.87 -14.86 -5.27
C SER A 83 -22.58 -14.76 -3.92
N MET A 84 -22.49 -13.61 -3.24
CA MET A 84 -23.24 -13.38 -2.00
C MET A 84 -24.75 -13.36 -2.27
N LEU A 85 -25.18 -12.82 -3.41
CA LEU A 85 -26.58 -12.83 -3.82
C LEU A 85 -27.11 -14.24 -4.06
N THR A 86 -26.34 -15.09 -4.76
CA THR A 86 -26.77 -16.46 -5.10
C THR A 86 -26.75 -17.38 -3.89
N LEU A 87 -25.76 -17.26 -3.00
CA LEU A 87 -25.58 -18.16 -1.86
C LEU A 87 -26.44 -17.79 -0.64
N ARG A 88 -26.72 -16.50 -0.39
CA ARG A 88 -27.44 -16.07 0.82
C ARG A 88 -28.93 -15.81 0.65
N PHE A 89 -29.40 -15.60 -0.57
CA PHE A 89 -30.80 -15.21 -0.80
C PHE A 89 -31.43 -16.12 -1.84
N ASP A 90 -32.28 -17.07 -1.43
CA ASP A 90 -33.07 -17.87 -2.39
C ASP A 90 -34.39 -17.19 -2.78
N ARG A 91 -35.17 -16.71 -1.81
CA ARG A 91 -36.49 -16.09 -2.07
C ARG A 91 -36.47 -14.58 -2.33
N ARG A 92 -35.39 -13.87 -2.00
CA ARG A 92 -35.30 -12.38 -2.09
C ARG A 92 -34.32 -11.88 -3.15
N ARG A 93 -33.89 -12.74 -4.08
CA ARG A 93 -32.93 -12.43 -5.16
C ARG A 93 -33.23 -11.13 -5.91
N PRO A 94 -34.48 -10.81 -6.33
CA PRO A 94 -34.76 -9.60 -7.10
C PRO A 94 -34.55 -8.30 -6.31
N LEU A 95 -34.86 -8.30 -5.01
CA LEU A 95 -34.68 -7.14 -4.13
C LEU A 95 -33.19 -6.93 -3.79
N ALA A 96 -32.48 -8.03 -3.57
CA ALA A 96 -31.06 -8.00 -3.31
C ALA A 96 -30.27 -7.57 -4.57
N TYR A 97 -30.69 -8.00 -5.76
CA TYR A 97 -30.15 -7.54 -7.05
C TYR A 97 -30.33 -6.01 -7.22
N ARG A 98 -31.52 -5.48 -6.90
CA ARG A 98 -31.76 -4.03 -6.94
C ARG A 98 -30.92 -3.23 -5.94
N ARG A 99 -30.50 -3.85 -4.83
CA ARG A 99 -29.63 -3.21 -3.83
C ARG A 99 -28.16 -3.20 -4.29
N VAL A 100 -27.67 -4.33 -4.79
CA VAL A 100 -26.31 -4.49 -5.33
C VAL A 100 -26.09 -3.60 -6.56
N PHE A 101 -27.04 -3.58 -7.50
CA PHE A 101 -27.00 -2.71 -8.67
C PHE A 101 -27.77 -1.41 -8.48
N SER A 102 -27.83 -0.91 -7.25
CA SER A 102 -28.45 0.40 -6.98
C SER A 102 -27.59 1.52 -7.57
N ALA A 103 -28.23 2.62 -8.01
CA ALA A 103 -27.52 3.78 -8.54
C ALA A 103 -26.46 4.30 -7.56
N ARG A 104 -26.74 4.26 -6.24
CA ARG A 104 -25.80 4.63 -5.18
C ARG A 104 -24.58 3.71 -5.13
N ARG A 105 -24.76 2.38 -5.22
CA ARG A 105 -23.64 1.43 -5.19
C ARG A 105 -22.77 1.55 -6.43
N VAL A 106 -23.39 1.66 -7.61
CA VAL A 106 -22.65 1.86 -8.88
C VAL A 106 -21.92 3.20 -8.88
N ALA A 107 -22.56 4.28 -8.41
CA ALA A 107 -21.89 5.58 -8.25
C ALA A 107 -20.72 5.53 -7.27
N SER A 108 -20.86 4.80 -6.16
CA SER A 108 -19.79 4.58 -5.19
C SER A 108 -18.61 3.83 -5.81
N LEU A 109 -18.88 2.78 -6.59
CA LEU A 109 -17.85 2.03 -7.30
C LEU A 109 -17.12 2.92 -8.31
N VAL A 110 -17.85 3.61 -9.20
CA VAL A 110 -17.27 4.45 -10.24
C VAL A 110 -16.45 5.60 -9.64
N SER A 111 -17.01 6.35 -8.68
CA SER A 111 -16.26 7.44 -8.02
C SER A 111 -15.05 6.94 -7.23
N GLY A 112 -15.16 5.79 -6.56
CA GLY A 112 -14.03 5.16 -5.86
C GLY A 112 -12.92 4.74 -6.82
N VAL A 113 -13.26 4.11 -7.95
CA VAL A 113 -12.30 3.75 -9.00
C VAL A 113 -11.62 5.00 -9.57
N LEU A 114 -12.38 6.06 -9.88
CA LEU A 114 -11.79 7.32 -10.35
C LEU A 114 -10.79 7.92 -9.35
N LEU A 115 -11.10 7.85 -8.04
CA LEU A 115 -10.17 8.29 -7.00
C LEU A 115 -8.92 7.39 -6.92
N MET A 116 -9.08 6.07 -7.09
CA MET A 116 -7.94 5.14 -7.20
C MET A 116 -7.08 5.39 -8.44
N MET A 117 -7.67 5.83 -9.56
CA MET A 117 -6.88 6.26 -10.71
C MET A 117 -6.08 7.53 -10.38
N GLY A 118 -6.65 8.46 -9.60
CA GLY A 118 -5.91 9.60 -9.06
C GLY A 118 -4.72 9.19 -8.17
N LEU A 119 -4.86 8.09 -7.42
CA LEU A 119 -3.78 7.53 -6.60
C LEU A 119 -2.56 7.07 -7.40
N MET A 120 -2.71 6.77 -8.70
CA MET A 120 -1.57 6.43 -9.55
C MET A 120 -0.64 7.63 -9.73
N VAL A 121 -1.21 8.83 -9.86
CA VAL A 121 -0.43 10.08 -9.92
C VAL A 121 0.29 10.28 -8.58
N PHE A 122 -0.45 10.14 -7.47
CA PHE A 122 0.13 10.23 -6.12
C PHE A 122 1.30 9.26 -5.93
N GLN A 123 1.15 8.00 -6.35
CA GLN A 123 2.17 6.96 -6.17
C GLN A 123 3.36 7.12 -7.10
N GLY A 124 3.14 7.60 -8.31
CA GLY A 124 4.19 8.08 -9.21
C GLY A 124 5.03 9.15 -8.53
N THR A 125 4.42 10.18 -7.95
CA THR A 125 5.14 11.22 -7.19
C THR A 125 5.87 10.66 -5.99
N PHE A 126 5.19 9.87 -5.16
CA PHE A 126 5.77 9.25 -3.97
C PHE A 126 7.05 8.48 -4.27
N THR A 127 6.99 7.64 -5.29
CA THR A 127 8.12 6.80 -5.73
C THR A 127 9.23 7.64 -6.31
N SER A 128 8.88 8.68 -7.07
CA SER A 128 9.87 9.59 -7.67
C SER A 128 10.67 10.33 -6.60
N ILE A 129 9.98 10.89 -5.59
CA ILE A 129 10.64 11.53 -4.45
C ILE A 129 11.51 10.52 -3.71
N LYS A 130 10.97 9.34 -3.42
CA LYS A 130 11.69 8.27 -2.69
C LYS A 130 12.95 7.81 -3.43
N ASN A 131 12.91 7.67 -4.75
CA ASN A 131 14.07 7.35 -5.59
C ASN A 131 15.13 8.46 -5.56
N ALA A 132 14.73 9.73 -5.46
CA ALA A 132 15.67 10.84 -5.42
C ALA A 132 16.39 10.99 -4.06
N LEU A 133 15.79 10.53 -2.95
CA LEU A 133 16.34 10.75 -1.60
C LEU A 133 17.80 10.29 -1.44
N PRO A 134 18.19 9.05 -1.82
CA PRO A 134 19.59 8.61 -1.67
C PRO A 134 20.57 9.43 -2.51
N THR A 135 20.17 9.82 -3.73
CA THR A 135 20.99 10.66 -4.62
C THR A 135 21.22 12.04 -4.02
N LEU A 136 20.17 12.65 -3.45
CA LEU A 136 20.25 13.99 -2.85
C LEU A 136 21.07 14.03 -1.56
N GLN A 137 21.05 12.93 -0.80
CA GLN A 137 21.82 12.84 0.44
C GLN A 137 23.24 12.31 0.23
N GLY A 138 23.55 11.74 -0.95
CA GLY A 138 24.83 11.08 -1.19
C GLY A 138 24.96 9.72 -0.49
N GLY A 139 23.85 8.99 -0.34
CA GLY A 139 23.80 7.67 0.28
C GLY A 139 22.87 7.58 1.49
N PHE A 140 23.10 6.56 2.32
CA PHE A 140 22.28 6.23 3.50
C PHE A 140 23.09 6.45 4.78
N HIS A 141 22.76 7.49 5.54
CA HIS A 141 23.59 7.95 6.66
C HIS A 141 23.20 7.35 8.01
N TYR A 142 21.97 6.84 8.12
CA TYR A 142 21.39 6.49 9.42
C TYR A 142 21.44 5.00 9.77
N ASP A 143 21.90 4.13 8.87
CA ASP A 143 21.92 2.68 9.11
C ASP A 143 22.71 2.29 10.36
N LYS A 144 23.91 2.85 10.55
CA LYS A 144 24.73 2.54 11.72
C LYS A 144 24.03 2.91 13.03
N ILE A 145 23.58 4.16 13.17
CA ILE A 145 22.94 4.63 14.40
C ILE A 145 21.61 3.91 14.66
N GLN A 146 20.82 3.64 13.63
CA GLN A 146 19.57 2.91 13.78
C GLN A 146 19.81 1.47 14.21
N ALA A 147 20.75 0.77 13.59
CA ALA A 147 21.12 -0.57 13.99
C ALA A 147 21.65 -0.60 15.44
N ASP A 148 22.46 0.37 15.84
CA ASP A 148 23.00 0.46 17.20
C ASP A 148 21.89 0.71 18.26
N ILE A 149 20.93 1.59 17.96
CA ILE A 149 19.75 1.82 18.82
C ILE A 149 18.89 0.55 18.88
N ASP A 150 18.67 -0.11 17.74
CA ASP A 150 17.88 -1.34 17.65
C ASP A 150 18.49 -2.44 18.51
N ALA A 151 19.80 -2.68 18.40
CA ALA A 151 20.49 -3.63 19.26
C ALA A 151 20.48 -3.23 20.74
N TRP A 152 20.64 -1.94 21.06
CA TRP A 152 20.63 -1.46 22.44
C TRP A 152 19.30 -1.75 23.16
N ILE A 153 18.17 -1.54 22.49
CA ILE A 153 16.83 -1.85 23.02
C ILE A 153 16.68 -3.35 23.33
N TYR A 154 17.32 -4.20 22.52
CA TYR A 154 17.30 -5.65 22.66
C TYR A 154 18.55 -6.20 23.35
N PHE A 155 19.09 -5.44 24.31
CA PHE A 155 20.18 -5.85 25.21
C PHE A 155 21.50 -6.21 24.50
N GLY A 156 21.81 -5.50 23.41
CA GLY A 156 23.01 -5.68 22.60
C GLY A 156 22.88 -6.74 21.50
N LEU A 157 21.68 -7.29 21.29
CA LEU A 157 21.42 -8.28 20.23
C LEU A 157 20.62 -7.65 19.10
N ASP A 158 21.05 -7.88 17.86
CA ASP A 158 20.24 -7.50 16.70
C ASP A 158 18.93 -8.32 16.68
N PRO A 159 17.74 -7.70 16.61
CA PRO A 159 16.45 -8.38 16.78
C PRO A 159 16.19 -9.51 15.78
N TRP A 160 16.71 -9.43 14.55
CA TRP A 160 16.57 -10.50 13.56
C TRP A 160 17.14 -11.84 14.05
N ARG A 161 18.19 -11.80 14.89
CA ARG A 161 18.81 -13.01 15.47
C ARG A 161 17.83 -13.75 16.38
N LEU A 162 17.03 -13.02 17.15
CA LEU A 162 16.00 -13.60 18.02
C LEU A 162 14.91 -14.27 17.20
N LEU A 163 14.50 -13.64 16.09
CA LEU A 163 13.50 -14.22 15.19
C LEU A 163 14.04 -15.48 14.50
N HIS A 164 15.24 -15.42 13.95
CA HIS A 164 15.84 -16.56 13.24
C HIS A 164 16.18 -17.72 14.17
N ALA A 165 16.47 -17.46 15.45
CA ALA A 165 16.70 -18.53 16.43
C ALA A 165 15.47 -19.45 16.64
N VAL A 166 14.26 -18.92 16.48
CA VAL A 166 13.00 -19.67 16.66
C VAL A 166 12.28 -19.98 15.35
N ALA A 167 12.58 -19.23 14.30
CA ALA A 167 11.82 -19.22 13.05
C ALA A 167 12.68 -19.29 11.77
N GLY A 168 13.98 -19.53 11.88
CA GLY A 168 14.92 -19.64 10.74
C GLY A 168 14.76 -20.95 9.94
N TYR A 169 13.55 -21.21 9.44
CA TYR A 169 13.21 -22.40 8.66
C TYR A 169 12.63 -22.00 7.29
N ASP A 170 12.92 -22.77 6.24
CA ASP A 170 12.48 -22.49 4.87
C ASP A 170 10.97 -22.33 4.72
N VAL A 171 10.19 -23.14 5.45
CA VAL A 171 8.72 -23.05 5.45
C VAL A 171 8.25 -21.73 6.03
N VAL A 172 8.90 -21.25 7.10
CA VAL A 172 8.56 -19.96 7.71
C VAL A 172 8.98 -18.82 6.78
N LEU A 173 10.16 -18.92 6.17
CA LEU A 173 10.60 -17.97 5.14
C LEU A 173 9.55 -17.84 4.02
N ALA A 174 9.08 -18.95 3.45
CA ALA A 174 8.08 -18.93 2.39
C ALA A 174 6.75 -18.27 2.83
N ILE A 175 6.29 -18.55 4.06
CA ILE A 175 5.07 -17.94 4.61
C ILE A 175 5.25 -16.42 4.79
N VAL A 176 6.38 -16.01 5.36
CA VAL A 176 6.68 -14.60 5.65
C VAL A 176 6.90 -13.82 4.35
N GLU A 177 7.58 -14.38 3.35
CA GLU A 177 7.74 -13.77 2.02
C GLU A 177 6.39 -13.59 1.32
N PHE A 178 5.56 -14.64 1.28
CA PHE A 178 4.22 -14.53 0.69
C PHE A 178 3.37 -13.49 1.42
N ASN A 179 3.43 -13.48 2.75
CA ASN A 179 2.70 -12.52 3.56
C ASN A 179 3.12 -11.08 3.24
N TYR A 180 4.42 -10.81 3.30
CA TYR A 180 4.96 -9.46 3.16
C TYR A 180 4.78 -8.93 1.72
N SER A 181 5.04 -9.76 0.71
CA SER A 181 5.00 -9.34 -0.70
C SER A 181 3.59 -9.33 -1.29
N ALA A 182 2.74 -10.31 -0.96
CA ALA A 182 1.44 -10.50 -1.61
C ALA A 182 0.25 -10.24 -0.68
N ALA A 183 0.21 -10.89 0.50
CA ALA A 183 -0.94 -10.79 1.39
C ALA A 183 -1.12 -9.36 1.92
N TRP A 184 -0.02 -8.68 2.27
CA TRP A 184 -0.04 -7.28 2.69
C TRP A 184 -0.67 -6.37 1.63
N PHE A 185 -0.29 -6.52 0.36
CA PHE A 185 -0.86 -5.72 -0.73
C PHE A 185 -2.37 -5.97 -0.84
N ILE A 186 -2.78 -7.25 -0.85
CA ILE A 186 -4.19 -7.63 -0.93
C ILE A 186 -5.01 -7.05 0.23
N ILE A 187 -4.48 -7.13 1.46
CA ILE A 187 -5.16 -6.64 2.66
C ILE A 187 -5.24 -5.12 2.65
N CYS A 188 -4.11 -4.42 2.43
CA CYS A 188 -4.07 -2.97 2.50
C CYS A 188 -4.81 -2.30 1.34
N PHE A 189 -4.57 -2.73 0.11
CA PHE A 189 -5.24 -2.17 -1.06
C PHE A 189 -6.66 -2.71 -1.23
N GLY A 190 -6.97 -3.90 -0.70
CA GLY A 190 -8.35 -4.40 -0.60
C GLY A 190 -9.18 -3.58 0.39
N ALA A 191 -8.63 -3.24 1.55
CA ALA A 191 -9.27 -2.35 2.53
C ALA A 191 -9.47 -0.94 1.94
N LEU A 192 -8.47 -0.39 1.26
CA LEU A 192 -8.57 0.87 0.52
C LEU A 192 -9.67 0.80 -0.53
N PHE A 193 -9.65 -0.23 -1.39
CA PHE A 193 -10.66 -0.41 -2.44
C PHE A 193 -12.06 -0.49 -1.83
N PHE A 194 -12.25 -1.24 -0.74
CA PHE A 194 -13.53 -1.29 -0.05
C PHE A 194 -13.93 0.07 0.54
N ALA A 195 -13.02 0.76 1.21
CA ALA A 195 -13.28 2.06 1.82
C ALA A 195 -13.67 3.13 0.79
N LEU A 196 -13.08 3.08 -0.41
CA LEU A 196 -13.37 4.03 -1.48
C LEU A 196 -14.61 3.63 -2.29
N THR A 197 -14.83 2.34 -2.56
CA THR A 197 -15.88 1.92 -3.51
C THR A 197 -17.20 1.53 -2.84
N SER A 198 -17.22 1.27 -1.53
CA SER A 198 -18.41 0.77 -0.82
C SER A 198 -19.22 1.89 -0.15
N PRO A 199 -20.56 1.96 -0.39
CA PRO A 199 -21.43 2.85 0.36
C PRO A 199 -21.41 2.61 1.88
N ALA A 200 -21.01 1.43 2.33
CA ALA A 200 -20.90 1.09 3.75
C ALA A 200 -19.73 1.77 4.45
N ALA A 201 -18.83 2.40 3.70
CA ALA A 201 -17.69 3.14 4.22
C ALA A 201 -17.80 4.66 3.99
N ASP A 202 -18.94 5.17 3.50
CA ASP A 202 -19.12 6.58 3.12
C ASP A 202 -18.75 7.55 4.25
N ASP A 203 -19.11 7.22 5.49
CA ASP A 203 -18.94 8.11 6.65
C ASP A 203 -17.46 8.25 7.06
N ILE A 204 -16.63 7.26 6.73
CA ILE A 204 -15.22 7.19 7.14
C ILE A 204 -14.25 7.26 5.96
N ARG A 205 -14.75 7.22 4.72
CA ARG A 205 -13.98 7.24 3.47
C ARG A 205 -12.96 8.36 3.41
N GLN A 206 -13.38 9.60 3.70
CA GLN A 206 -12.51 10.78 3.66
C GLN A 206 -11.37 10.67 4.67
N ARG A 207 -11.69 10.36 5.92
CA ARG A 207 -10.70 10.18 6.99
C ARG A 207 -9.73 9.04 6.70
N TYR A 208 -10.25 7.90 6.22
CA TYR A 208 -9.43 6.76 5.83
C TYR A 208 -8.44 7.17 4.73
N MET A 209 -8.92 7.85 3.69
CA MET A 209 -8.08 8.28 2.57
C MET A 209 -7.03 9.31 3.00
N LEU A 210 -7.40 10.28 3.84
CA LEU A 210 -6.46 11.26 4.38
C LEU A 210 -5.34 10.58 5.20
N LEU A 211 -5.70 9.62 6.05
CA LEU A 211 -4.71 8.87 6.82
C LEU A 211 -3.86 7.96 5.93
N PHE A 212 -4.44 7.39 4.87
CA PHE A 212 -3.69 6.61 3.89
C PHE A 212 -2.63 7.50 3.22
N LEU A 213 -3.02 8.67 2.69
CA LEU A 213 -2.07 9.64 2.11
C LEU A 213 -1.04 10.10 3.15
N PHE A 214 -1.47 10.35 4.39
CA PHE A 214 -0.60 10.75 5.49
C PHE A 214 0.51 9.73 5.73
N VAL A 215 0.18 8.44 5.83
CA VAL A 215 1.19 7.38 6.05
C VAL A 215 2.22 7.41 4.92
N TRP A 216 1.79 7.45 3.65
CA TRP A 216 2.73 7.50 2.53
C TRP A 216 3.61 8.75 2.55
N VAL A 217 3.03 9.94 2.67
CA VAL A 217 3.79 11.19 2.60
C VAL A 217 4.70 11.35 3.82
N ILE A 218 4.14 11.21 5.03
CA ILE A 218 4.86 11.49 6.26
C ILE A 218 5.88 10.40 6.55
N CYS A 219 5.50 9.13 6.52
CA CYS A 219 6.45 8.05 6.77
C CYS A 219 7.42 7.91 5.60
N GLY A 220 6.91 7.69 4.39
CA GLY A 220 7.74 7.26 3.26
C GLY A 220 8.50 8.37 2.52
N ASN A 221 8.22 9.65 2.75
CA ASN A 221 9.04 10.75 2.19
C ASN A 221 9.57 11.72 3.23
N VAL A 222 8.74 12.25 4.13
CA VAL A 222 9.19 13.30 5.06
C VAL A 222 10.14 12.71 6.10
N LEU A 223 9.69 11.74 6.89
CA LEU A 223 10.51 11.09 7.92
C LEU A 223 11.63 10.26 7.29
N ALA A 224 11.34 9.53 6.20
CA ALA A 224 12.36 8.83 5.42
C ALA A 224 13.44 9.78 4.89
N GLY A 225 13.08 10.98 4.44
CA GLY A 225 14.04 12.00 4.01
C GLY A 225 14.86 12.56 5.17
N MET A 226 14.31 12.64 6.38
CA MET A 226 15.05 13.14 7.55
C MET A 226 16.03 12.11 8.12
N PHE A 227 15.68 10.83 8.10
CA PHE A 227 16.39 9.74 8.77
C PHE A 227 16.71 8.58 7.83
N LEU A 228 17.18 8.91 6.62
CA LEU A 228 17.32 7.97 5.52
C LEU A 228 18.29 6.82 5.86
N SER A 229 17.74 5.61 5.86
CA SER A 229 18.47 4.35 6.03
C SER A 229 18.07 3.34 4.97
N ALA A 230 18.97 2.42 4.64
CA ALA A 230 18.76 1.37 3.65
C ALA A 230 18.09 0.13 4.26
N GLY A 231 18.44 -0.19 5.50
CA GLY A 231 17.92 -1.35 6.25
C GLY A 231 18.94 -2.50 6.36
N PRO A 232 18.65 -3.49 7.22
CA PRO A 232 19.56 -4.58 7.57
C PRO A 232 20.21 -5.32 6.38
N VAL A 233 19.45 -5.61 5.32
CA VAL A 233 19.97 -6.34 4.15
C VAL A 233 20.98 -5.56 3.32
N PHE A 234 20.92 -4.22 3.38
CA PHE A 234 21.86 -3.34 2.67
C PHE A 234 22.93 -2.77 3.58
N TYR A 235 22.86 -3.02 4.89
CA TYR A 235 23.75 -2.47 5.91
C TYR A 235 25.23 -2.62 5.54
N GLY A 236 25.65 -3.80 5.09
CA GLY A 236 27.05 -4.03 4.70
C GLY A 236 27.47 -3.18 3.50
N ALA A 237 26.60 -3.00 2.51
CA ALA A 237 26.89 -2.20 1.33
C ALA A 237 26.99 -0.70 1.64
N VAL A 238 26.19 -0.19 2.59
CA VAL A 238 26.16 1.24 2.93
C VAL A 238 27.15 1.64 4.03
N THR A 239 27.51 0.70 4.93
CA THR A 239 28.42 0.99 6.07
C THR A 239 29.82 0.39 5.92
N GLY A 240 30.00 -0.60 5.05
CA GLY A 240 31.23 -1.41 4.93
C GLY A 240 31.34 -2.54 5.96
N ASP A 241 30.46 -2.62 6.95
CA ASP A 241 30.39 -3.75 7.89
C ASP A 241 29.52 -4.86 7.31
N HIS A 242 30.16 -5.76 6.57
CA HIS A 242 29.50 -6.91 5.97
C HIS A 242 29.21 -8.03 6.97
N THR A 243 29.66 -7.94 8.23
CA THR A 243 29.62 -9.07 9.18
C THR A 243 28.33 -9.13 9.98
N ARG A 244 27.82 -7.96 10.40
CA ARG A 244 26.69 -7.85 11.33
C ARG A 244 25.43 -8.60 10.89
N PHE A 245 25.08 -8.47 9.60
CA PHE A 245 23.90 -9.06 8.98
C PHE A 245 24.21 -10.15 7.93
N ALA A 246 25.46 -10.63 7.85
CA ALA A 246 25.87 -11.63 6.85
C ALA A 246 25.02 -12.91 6.87
N ALA A 247 24.73 -13.43 8.06
CA ALA A 247 23.96 -14.67 8.19
C ALA A 247 22.49 -14.48 7.82
N LEU A 248 21.92 -13.28 8.05
CA LEU A 248 20.58 -12.92 7.60
C LEU A 248 20.50 -12.94 6.07
N THR A 249 21.40 -12.22 5.40
CA THR A 249 21.40 -12.15 3.93
C THR A 249 21.68 -13.50 3.28
N ALA A 250 22.59 -14.29 3.86
CA ALA A 250 22.89 -15.66 3.40
C ALA A 250 21.70 -16.62 3.56
N PHE A 251 20.89 -16.45 4.61
CA PHE A 251 19.66 -17.23 4.80
C PHE A 251 18.61 -16.86 3.75
N LEU A 252 18.35 -15.57 3.54
CA LEU A 252 17.34 -15.09 2.57
C LEU A 252 17.69 -15.46 1.12
N ALA A 253 18.98 -15.47 0.77
CA ALA A 253 19.45 -15.82 -0.57
C ALA A 253 19.13 -17.26 -1.00
N GLN A 254 18.70 -18.13 -0.08
CA GLN A 254 18.35 -19.51 -0.38
C GLN A 254 16.96 -19.64 -1.03
N SER A 255 16.08 -18.63 -0.87
CA SER A 255 14.72 -18.67 -1.43
C SER A 255 14.75 -18.74 -2.95
N GLN A 256 14.06 -19.73 -3.51
CA GLN A 256 13.89 -19.92 -4.96
C GLN A 256 12.61 -19.28 -5.50
N TRP A 257 11.86 -18.59 -4.64
CA TRP A 257 10.60 -17.98 -5.05
C TRP A 257 10.85 -16.74 -5.91
N VAL A 258 10.12 -16.59 -7.00
CA VAL A 258 10.26 -15.46 -7.95
C VAL A 258 9.97 -14.11 -7.27
N ASN A 259 9.08 -14.11 -6.28
CA ASN A 259 8.72 -12.91 -5.50
C ASN A 259 9.35 -12.93 -4.09
N SER A 260 10.51 -13.60 -3.94
CA SER A 260 11.27 -13.66 -2.69
C SER A 260 11.74 -12.28 -2.25
N ALA A 261 12.01 -12.15 -0.94
CA ALA A 261 12.58 -10.92 -0.40
C ALA A 261 13.94 -10.63 -1.05
N ALA A 262 14.80 -11.65 -1.18
CA ALA A 262 16.10 -11.52 -1.83
C ALA A 262 16.00 -10.99 -3.26
N HIS A 263 15.03 -11.46 -4.06
CA HIS A 263 14.82 -10.96 -5.42
C HIS A 263 14.46 -9.46 -5.44
N TYR A 264 13.50 -9.04 -4.62
CA TYR A 264 13.14 -7.62 -4.53
C TYR A 264 14.27 -6.76 -3.97
N GLN A 265 15.06 -7.28 -3.03
CA GLN A 265 16.23 -6.58 -2.48
C GLN A 265 17.27 -6.34 -3.58
N SER A 266 17.61 -7.37 -4.36
CA SER A 266 18.52 -7.23 -5.50
C SER A 266 17.97 -6.28 -6.56
N TYR A 267 16.67 -6.33 -6.86
CA TYR A 267 16.01 -5.40 -7.78
C TYR A 267 16.16 -3.95 -7.32
N LEU A 268 15.80 -3.65 -6.07
CA LEU A 268 15.88 -2.28 -5.53
C LEU A 268 17.31 -1.77 -5.46
N TRP A 269 18.25 -2.61 -5.05
CA TRP A 269 19.67 -2.26 -5.02
C TRP A 269 20.21 -1.96 -6.42
N SER A 270 19.83 -2.77 -7.42
CA SER A 270 20.25 -2.55 -8.81
C SER A 270 19.75 -1.22 -9.39
N LEU A 271 18.52 -0.80 -9.07
CA LEU A 271 18.00 0.51 -9.46
C LEU A 271 18.81 1.64 -8.84
N TYR A 272 19.15 1.50 -7.56
CA TYR A 272 19.95 2.48 -6.82
C TYR A 272 21.36 2.61 -7.40
N GLU A 273 22.08 1.50 -7.62
CA GLU A 273 23.43 1.51 -8.19
C GLU A 273 23.47 2.09 -9.60
N GLN A 274 22.43 1.84 -10.40
CA GLN A 274 22.30 2.37 -11.76
C GLN A 274 21.82 3.82 -11.80
N GLY A 275 21.35 4.37 -10.67
CA GLY A 275 20.76 5.71 -10.62
C GLY A 275 19.49 5.82 -11.48
N THR A 276 18.69 4.75 -11.55
CA THR A 276 17.47 4.69 -12.38
C THR A 276 16.22 4.48 -11.54
N SER A 277 15.06 4.89 -12.08
CA SER A 277 13.77 4.64 -11.47
C SER A 277 13.16 3.31 -11.93
N GLY A 278 12.30 2.74 -11.08
CA GLY A 278 11.58 1.50 -11.35
C GLY A 278 10.23 1.45 -10.65
N PHE A 279 9.42 0.45 -11.03
CA PHE A 279 8.14 0.20 -10.37
C PHE A 279 8.35 -0.15 -8.90
N ALA A 280 7.60 0.50 -8.00
CA ALA A 280 7.76 0.34 -6.56
C ALA A 280 9.21 0.51 -6.08
N GLY A 281 9.99 1.34 -6.80
CA GLY A 281 11.40 1.59 -6.52
C GLY A 281 11.65 2.47 -5.31
N GLY A 282 12.94 2.61 -5.00
CA GLY A 282 13.45 3.52 -3.99
C GLY A 282 13.63 2.84 -2.65
N ILE A 283 14.76 3.11 -2.02
CA ILE A 283 15.15 2.47 -0.76
C ILE A 283 14.98 3.50 0.35
N SER A 284 14.17 3.14 1.34
CA SER A 284 14.13 3.80 2.65
C SER A 284 13.50 2.83 3.65
N ALA A 285 14.30 2.40 4.63
CA ALA A 285 13.86 1.51 5.70
C ALA A 285 13.10 2.30 6.77
N PHE A 286 13.70 3.29 7.39
CA PHE A 286 12.99 4.05 8.43
C PHE A 286 12.09 5.15 7.84
N PRO A 287 10.86 5.34 8.33
CA PRO A 287 10.01 4.38 9.07
C PRO A 287 9.18 3.49 8.14
N SER A 288 8.65 2.38 8.66
CA SER A 288 7.95 1.36 7.86
C SER A 288 6.54 1.78 7.42
N VAL A 289 6.37 2.03 6.12
CA VAL A 289 5.06 2.23 5.49
C VAL A 289 4.20 0.96 5.58
N HIS A 290 4.80 -0.23 5.53
CA HIS A 290 4.06 -1.49 5.64
C HIS A 290 3.34 -1.60 6.98
N VAL A 291 4.04 -1.28 8.07
CA VAL A 291 3.49 -1.28 9.44
C VAL A 291 2.48 -0.14 9.62
N GLY A 292 2.79 1.06 9.12
CA GLY A 292 1.89 2.21 9.19
C GLY A 292 0.54 1.97 8.50
N LEU A 293 0.53 1.42 7.29
CA LEU A 293 -0.72 1.09 6.58
C LEU A 293 -1.48 -0.06 7.24
N THR A 294 -0.77 -1.06 7.76
CA THR A 294 -1.41 -2.16 8.48
C THR A 294 -2.07 -1.65 9.77
N THR A 295 -1.42 -0.73 10.46
CA THR A 295 -1.96 -0.08 11.67
C THR A 295 -3.19 0.76 11.38
N LEU A 296 -3.17 1.54 10.30
CA LEU A 296 -4.36 2.25 9.81
C LEU A 296 -5.53 1.28 9.58
N ASN A 297 -5.28 0.13 8.96
CA ASN A 297 -6.29 -0.89 8.71
C ASN A 297 -6.78 -1.56 10.00
N ALA A 298 -5.90 -1.79 10.98
CA ALA A 298 -6.29 -2.32 12.29
C ALA A 298 -7.27 -1.37 13.00
N TYR A 299 -7.01 -0.06 12.99
CA TYR A 299 -7.95 0.93 13.53
C TYR A 299 -9.27 0.96 12.77
N PHE A 300 -9.22 0.92 11.44
CA PHE A 300 -10.42 0.83 10.59
C PHE A 300 -11.28 -0.41 10.89
N LEU A 301 -10.65 -1.55 11.21
CA LEU A 301 -11.33 -2.77 11.63
C LEU A 301 -11.87 -2.66 13.06
N ALA A 302 -11.13 -2.04 13.97
CA ALA A 302 -11.52 -1.83 15.36
C ALA A 302 -12.80 -0.98 15.50
N GLU A 303 -13.00 0.01 14.62
CA GLU A 303 -14.24 0.81 14.59
C GLU A 303 -15.48 -0.01 14.21
N ARG A 304 -15.30 -1.15 13.53
CA ARG A 304 -16.41 -2.04 13.16
C ARG A 304 -16.74 -3.04 14.25
N SER A 305 -15.70 -3.59 14.90
CA SER A 305 -15.88 -4.43 16.08
C SER A 305 -14.55 -4.62 16.81
N ARG A 306 -14.62 -4.83 18.13
CA ARG A 306 -13.44 -5.19 18.94
C ARG A 306 -12.72 -6.43 18.42
N GLY A 307 -13.47 -7.46 18.02
CA GLY A 307 -12.89 -8.71 17.50
C GLY A 307 -12.06 -8.51 16.23
N LEU A 308 -12.61 -7.76 15.26
CA LEU A 308 -11.87 -7.41 14.03
C LEU A 308 -10.66 -6.53 14.32
N GLY A 309 -10.76 -5.63 15.30
CA GLY A 309 -9.63 -4.82 15.77
C GLY A 309 -8.50 -5.69 16.32
N ILE A 310 -8.81 -6.67 17.18
CA ILE A 310 -7.81 -7.61 17.74
C ILE A 310 -7.10 -8.36 16.61
N VAL A 311 -7.85 -8.92 15.65
CA VAL A 311 -7.26 -9.60 14.49
C VAL A 311 -6.37 -8.65 13.67
N GLY A 312 -6.83 -7.41 13.48
CA GLY A 312 -6.05 -6.38 12.79
C GLY A 312 -4.73 -6.08 13.49
N PHE A 313 -4.72 -5.90 14.82
CA PHE A 313 -3.49 -5.62 15.57
C PHE A 313 -2.57 -6.83 15.73
N ILE A 314 -3.11 -8.06 15.75
CA ILE A 314 -2.28 -9.27 15.61
C ILE A 314 -1.54 -9.23 14.27
N TYR A 315 -2.23 -8.85 13.19
CA TYR A 315 -1.62 -8.73 11.87
C TYR A 315 -0.60 -7.58 11.79
N VAL A 316 -0.80 -6.46 12.50
CA VAL A 316 0.24 -5.42 12.67
C VAL A 316 1.51 -6.02 13.27
N GLY A 317 1.37 -6.77 14.37
CA GLY A 317 2.50 -7.47 14.98
C GLY A 317 3.17 -8.44 14.02
N PHE A 318 2.39 -9.19 13.23
CA PHE A 318 2.95 -10.10 12.23
C PHE A 318 3.71 -9.37 11.12
N ILE A 319 3.21 -8.23 10.63
CA ILE A 319 3.93 -7.40 9.65
C ILE A 319 5.19 -6.80 10.25
N GLN A 320 5.16 -6.30 11.48
CA GLN A 320 6.36 -5.82 12.17
C GLN A 320 7.45 -6.88 12.24
N LEU A 321 7.08 -8.10 12.68
CA LEU A 321 8.02 -9.22 12.77
C LEU A 321 8.51 -9.67 11.39
N SER A 322 7.62 -9.68 10.38
CA SER A 322 7.98 -10.00 8.98
C SER A 322 9.00 -9.00 8.42
N SER A 323 8.82 -7.71 8.69
CA SER A 323 9.73 -6.62 8.28
C SER A 323 11.16 -6.86 8.77
N VAL A 324 11.31 -7.22 10.05
CA VAL A 324 12.61 -7.50 10.67
C VAL A 324 13.18 -8.84 10.22
N TYR A 325 12.33 -9.88 10.16
CA TYR A 325 12.72 -11.23 9.76
C TYR A 325 13.32 -11.27 8.34
N LEU A 326 12.74 -10.49 7.41
CA LEU A 326 13.20 -10.38 6.02
C LEU A 326 14.32 -9.33 5.84
N GLY A 327 14.74 -8.66 6.92
CA GLY A 327 15.81 -7.66 6.88
C GLY A 327 15.46 -6.37 6.14
N TRP A 328 14.17 -6.10 5.91
CA TRP A 328 13.71 -4.84 5.30
C TRP A 328 13.86 -3.66 6.26
N HIS A 329 13.71 -3.91 7.55
CA HIS A 329 13.62 -2.88 8.58
C HIS A 329 14.37 -3.27 9.84
N TYR A 330 14.90 -2.27 10.55
CA TYR A 330 15.25 -2.41 11.96
C TYR A 330 13.95 -2.52 12.79
N ALA A 331 13.98 -3.14 13.97
CA ALA A 331 12.75 -3.28 14.76
C ALA A 331 12.19 -1.93 15.24
N ILE A 332 13.05 -0.92 15.40
CA ILE A 332 12.66 0.47 15.70
C ILE A 332 11.93 1.21 14.57
N ASP A 333 11.90 0.68 13.35
CA ASP A 333 11.24 1.34 12.21
C ASP A 333 9.70 1.24 12.25
N GLY A 334 9.18 0.41 13.17
CA GLY A 334 7.77 0.02 13.32
C GLY A 334 6.83 1.07 13.90
#